data_AF-A0A090WRJ6-F1
#
_entry.id   AF-A0A090WRJ6-F1
#
_cell.length_a   1.000
_cell.length_b   1.000
_cell.length_c   1.000
_cell.angle_alpha   90.00
_cell.angle_beta   90.00
_cell.angle_gamma   90.00
#
_symmetry.space_group_name_H-M   'P 1'
#
loop_
_entity.id
_entity.type
_entity.pdbx_description
1 polymer ?
#
loop_
_entity_poly.entity_id
_entity_poly.type
_entity_poly.pdbx_seq_one_letter_code
_entity_poly.pdbx_strand_id
1 'polypeptide(L)'
;MYLIRAEASLGLENLEDCKDDINILRNRANATLLTETTNLEDALLLERRKEMCFEAQYLFDLARFQKNIVRGADCVSQTCNLNYPSGKYILPIPDSNIELNSNLQQNDTY
;
A
#
# COMPACT_ATOMS: atom_id res chain seq x y z
N MET A 1 13.90 6.21 -7.20
CA MET A 1 12.88 7.27 -7.21
C MET A 1 12.10 7.18 -8.54
N TYR A 2 11.34 6.09 -8.74
CA TYR A 2 10.52 5.87 -9.95
C TYR A 2 9.07 5.62 -9.55
N LEU A 3 8.82 4.66 -8.65
CA LEU A 3 7.47 4.35 -8.16
C LEU A 3 6.77 5.52 -7.44
N ILE A 4 7.52 6.39 -6.75
CA ILE A 4 6.97 7.61 -6.16
C ILE A 4 6.54 8.60 -7.25
N ARG A 5 7.34 8.73 -8.33
CA ARG A 5 7.01 9.61 -9.46
C ARG A 5 5.84 9.06 -10.25
N ALA A 6 5.83 7.75 -10.54
CA ALA A 6 4.71 7.07 -11.18
C ALA A 6 3.40 7.28 -10.41
N GLU A 7 3.44 7.16 -9.09
CA GLU A 7 2.29 7.39 -8.22
C GLU A 7 1.81 8.84 -8.24
N ALA A 8 2.72 9.81 -8.20
CA ALA A 8 2.37 11.22 -8.33
C ALA A 8 1.76 11.52 -9.71
N SER A 9 2.34 10.97 -10.78
CA SER A 9 1.82 11.09 -12.15
C SER A 9 0.42 10.47 -12.27
N LEU A 10 0.17 9.33 -11.62
CA LEU A 10 -1.16 8.73 -11.56
C LEU A 10 -2.18 9.67 -10.90
N GLY A 11 -1.82 10.29 -9.77
CA GLY A 11 -2.68 11.26 -9.07
C GLY A 11 -2.91 12.57 -9.83
N LEU A 12 -2.01 12.91 -10.76
CA LEU A 12 -2.13 14.07 -11.66
C LEU A 12 -2.78 13.73 -13.01
N GLU A 13 -3.26 12.49 -13.20
CA GLU A 13 -3.81 11.98 -14.46
C GLU A 13 -2.81 11.96 -15.64
N ASN A 14 -1.51 12.05 -15.37
CA ASN A 14 -0.43 11.91 -16.36
C ASN A 14 -0.10 10.42 -16.58
N LEU A 15 -1.02 9.72 -17.25
CA LEU A 15 -0.99 8.26 -17.34
C LEU A 15 0.19 7.69 -18.14
N GLU A 16 0.64 8.39 -19.18
CA GLU A 16 1.80 7.96 -19.98
C GLU A 16 3.09 8.02 -19.17
N ASP A 17 3.34 9.11 -18.45
CA ASP A 17 4.50 9.24 -17.55
C ASP A 17 4.48 8.17 -16.45
N CYS A 18 3.29 7.87 -15.90
CA CYS A 18 3.12 6.81 -14.92
C CYS A 18 3.52 5.43 -15.50
N LYS A 19 3.03 5.11 -16.69
CA LYS A 19 3.35 3.86 -17.40
C LYS A 19 4.84 3.75 -17.68
N ASP A 20 5.45 4.83 -18.17
CA ASP A 20 6.88 4.86 -18.50
C ASP A 20 7.75 4.64 -17.26
N ASP A 21 7.41 5.27 -16.14
CA ASP A 21 8.11 5.08 -14.87
C ASP A 21 8.02 3.64 -14.35
N ILE A 22 6.85 3.01 -14.48
CA ILE A 22 6.66 1.61 -14.14
C ILE A 22 7.51 0.72 -15.08
N ASN A 23 7.53 1.04 -16.38
CA ASN A 23 8.25 0.28 -17.39
C ASN A 23 9.77 0.34 -17.21
N ILE A 24 10.34 1.41 -16.65
CA ILE A 24 11.76 1.46 -16.28
C ILE A 24 12.13 0.30 -15.34
N LEU A 25 11.30 0.06 -14.32
CA LEU A 25 11.54 -1.02 -13.35
C LEU A 25 11.25 -2.39 -13.94
N ARG A 26 10.16 -2.52 -14.70
CA ARG A 26 9.81 -3.78 -15.38
C ARG A 26 10.91 -4.20 -16.36
N ASN A 27 11.45 -3.26 -17.14
CA ASN A 27 12.58 -3.50 -18.03
C ASN A 27 13.82 -3.96 -17.26
N ARG A 28 14.16 -3.27 -16.16
CA ARG A 28 15.30 -3.67 -15.30
C ARG A 28 15.12 -5.08 -14.73
N ALA A 29 13.89 -5.47 -14.43
CA ALA A 29 13.54 -6.80 -13.91
C ALA A 29 13.30 -7.86 -15.01
N ASN A 30 13.49 -7.53 -16.30
CA ASN A 30 13.14 -8.38 -17.45
C ASN A 30 11.67 -8.86 -17.44
N ALA A 31 10.75 -8.04 -16.93
CA ALA A 31 9.33 -8.29 -16.95
C ALA A 31 8.68 -7.69 -18.21
N THR A 32 7.55 -8.26 -18.64
CA THR A 32 6.76 -7.76 -19.77
C THR A 32 6.36 -6.30 -19.52
N LEU A 33 6.66 -5.42 -20.48
CA LEU A 33 6.32 -4.00 -20.41
C LEU A 33 4.82 -3.78 -20.56
N LEU A 34 4.31 -2.73 -19.92
CA LEU A 34 2.95 -2.23 -20.10
C LEU A 34 2.87 -1.45 -21.42
N THR A 35 1.87 -1.76 -22.24
CA THR A 35 1.57 -1.02 -23.48
C THR A 35 0.43 -0.03 -23.29
N GLU A 36 -0.60 -0.44 -22.54
CA GLU A 36 -1.80 0.33 -22.24
C GLU A 36 -1.69 1.12 -20.94
N THR A 37 -2.50 2.16 -20.82
CA THR A 37 -2.65 3.00 -19.61
C THR A 37 -3.89 2.64 -18.77
N THR A 38 -4.54 1.52 -19.07
CA THR A 38 -5.68 1.02 -18.30
C THR A 38 -5.23 0.37 -16.99
N ASN A 39 -5.94 0.61 -15.89
CA ASN A 39 -5.69 0.00 -14.57
C ASN A 39 -4.26 0.23 -14.03
N LEU A 40 -3.70 1.41 -14.28
CA LEU A 40 -2.34 1.75 -13.82
C LEU A 40 -2.20 1.76 -12.30
N GLU A 41 -3.26 2.04 -11.54
CA GLU A 41 -3.21 1.96 -10.06
C GLU A 41 -2.88 0.55 -9.58
N ASP A 42 -3.57 -0.46 -10.09
CA ASP A 42 -3.32 -1.85 -9.72
C ASP A 42 -1.95 -2.33 -10.23
N ALA A 43 -1.57 -1.91 -11.44
CA ALA A 43 -0.24 -2.19 -11.99
C ALA A 43 0.88 -1.58 -11.13
N LEU A 44 0.70 -0.33 -10.70
CA LEU A 44 1.62 0.39 -9.82
C LEU A 44 1.73 -0.31 -8.46
N LEU A 45 0.60 -0.60 -7.81
CA LEU A 45 0.58 -1.29 -6.51
C LEU A 45 1.23 -2.67 -6.59
N LEU A 46 1.01 -3.40 -7.68
CA LEU A 46 1.65 -4.70 -7.92
C LEU A 46 3.17 -4.56 -8.08
N GLU A 47 3.64 -3.59 -8.86
CA GLU A 47 5.09 -3.37 -9.04
C GLU A 47 5.75 -2.85 -7.76
N ARG A 48 5.08 -1.97 -6.99
CA ARG A 48 5.54 -1.56 -5.64
C ARG A 48 5.71 -2.76 -4.72
N ARG A 49 4.74 -3.68 -4.71
CA ARG A 49 4.79 -4.90 -3.89
C ARG A 49 5.95 -5.81 -4.28
N LYS A 50 6.23 -5.96 -5.57
CA LYS A 50 7.35 -6.78 -6.06
C LYS A 50 8.70 -6.15 -5.73
N GLU A 51 8.82 -4.84 -5.97
CA GLU A 51 10.06 -4.09 -5.84
C GLU A 51 10.51 -3.95 -4.38
N MET A 52 9.56 -3.65 -3.49
CA MET A 52 9.81 -3.32 -2.08
C MET A 52 9.36 -4.43 -1.14
N CYS A 53 9.39 -5.68 -1.63
CA CYS A 53 8.99 -6.82 -0.82
C CYS A 53 9.94 -6.95 0.39
N PHE A 54 9.37 -7.12 1.58
CA PHE A 54 10.10 -7.19 2.85
C PHE A 54 10.80 -5.89 3.29
N GLU A 55 10.45 -4.75 2.70
CA GLU A 55 10.99 -3.42 3.07
C GLU A 55 9.96 -2.55 3.85
N ALA A 56 9.02 -3.21 4.54
CA ALA A 56 8.01 -2.58 5.40
C ALA A 56 7.05 -1.59 4.71
N GLN A 57 6.94 -1.58 3.38
CA GLN A 57 6.07 -0.64 2.64
C GLN A 57 4.62 -1.09 2.48
N TYR A 58 4.40 -2.40 2.31
CA TYR A 58 3.13 -2.92 1.77
C TYR A 58 1.89 -2.59 2.62
N LEU A 59 2.00 -2.63 3.95
CA LEU A 59 0.88 -2.28 4.84
C LEU A 59 0.44 -0.82 4.63
N PHE A 60 1.40 0.10 4.57
CA PHE A 60 1.14 1.52 4.41
C PHE A 60 0.61 1.83 3.01
N ASP A 61 1.12 1.14 1.98
CA ASP A 61 0.60 1.24 0.62
C ASP A 61 -0.87 0.85 0.54
N LEU A 62 -1.27 -0.27 1.14
CA LEU A 62 -2.68 -0.67 1.17
C LEU A 62 -3.54 0.32 1.96
N ALA A 63 -3.06 0.78 3.12
CA ALA A 63 -3.82 1.70 3.97
C ALA A 63 -4.11 3.04 3.29
N ARG A 64 -3.11 3.63 2.62
CA ARG A 64 -3.24 4.95 1.96
C ARG A 64 -4.03 4.89 0.66
N PHE A 65 -3.99 3.75 -0.06
CA PHE A 65 -4.84 3.48 -1.22
C PHE A 65 -6.21 2.91 -0.85
N GLN A 66 -6.54 2.83 0.46
CA GLN A 66 -7.83 2.34 0.94
C GLN A 66 -8.17 0.91 0.46
N LYS A 67 -7.14 0.07 0.32
CA LYS A 67 -7.27 -1.32 -0.15
C LYS A 67 -7.36 -2.29 1.02
N ASN A 68 -8.04 -3.41 0.79
CA ASN A 68 -8.11 -4.52 1.73
C ASN A 68 -6.76 -5.25 1.85
N ILE A 69 -6.44 -5.76 3.03
CA ILE A 69 -5.42 -6.82 3.16
C ILE A 69 -6.11 -8.13 2.82
N VAL A 70 -5.67 -8.76 1.73
CA VAL A 70 -6.11 -10.09 1.32
C VAL A 70 -4.90 -11.02 1.29
N ARG A 71 -4.94 -12.07 2.12
CA ARG A 71 -3.92 -13.14 2.14
C ARG A 71 -4.46 -14.40 1.46
N GLY A 72 -3.55 -15.18 0.89
CA GLY A 72 -3.88 -16.39 0.15
C GLY A 72 -4.40 -17.52 1.04
N ALA A 73 -4.77 -18.63 0.38
CA ALA A 73 -5.25 -19.86 1.04
C ALA A 73 -4.20 -20.52 1.96
N ASP A 74 -2.93 -20.11 1.83
CA ASP A 74 -1.78 -20.52 2.64
C ASP A 74 -1.65 -19.76 3.96
N CYS A 75 -2.53 -18.80 4.23
CA CYS A 75 -2.51 -18.08 5.48
C CYS A 75 -2.88 -18.97 6.68
N VAL A 76 -1.96 -19.05 7.65
CA VAL A 76 -2.11 -19.85 8.88
C VAL A 76 -2.63 -19.07 10.09
N SER A 77 -2.87 -17.77 9.95
CA SER A 77 -3.39 -16.91 11.03
C SER A 77 -4.91 -17.10 11.19
N GLN A 78 -5.44 -16.91 12.40
CA GLN A 78 -6.89 -16.84 12.62
C GLN A 78 -7.53 -15.67 11.86
N THR A 79 -6.77 -14.60 11.62
CA THR A 79 -7.21 -13.44 10.85
C THR A 79 -6.30 -13.26 9.65
N CYS A 80 -6.77 -13.73 8.50
CA CYS A 80 -6.02 -13.66 7.25
C CYS A 80 -6.28 -12.38 6.46
N ASN A 81 -7.50 -11.86 6.53
CA ASN A 81 -7.93 -10.72 5.74
C ASN A 81 -8.33 -9.57 6.67
N LEU A 82 -8.15 -8.34 6.20
CA LEU A 82 -8.59 -7.14 6.88
C LEU A 82 -9.24 -6.20 5.86
N ASN A 83 -10.55 -5.98 6.00
CA ASN A 83 -11.28 -5.07 5.12
C ASN A 83 -11.00 -3.61 5.50
N TYR A 84 -10.88 -2.74 4.50
CA TYR A 84 -10.85 -1.31 4.67
C TYR A 84 -12.29 -0.73 4.59
N PRO A 85 -12.67 0.26 5.42
CA PRO A 85 -11.89 0.81 6.53
C PRO A 85 -11.93 -0.11 7.76
N SER A 86 -10.81 -0.20 8.48
CA SER A 86 -10.74 -0.84 9.80
C SER A 86 -9.82 -0.03 10.71
N GLY A 87 -10.19 0.15 11.97
CA GLY A 87 -9.32 0.81 12.95
C GLY A 87 -8.05 0.01 13.26
N LYS A 88 -7.98 -1.27 12.86
CA LYS A 88 -6.80 -2.13 13.06
C LYS A 88 -5.67 -1.89 12.04
N TYR A 89 -5.85 -0.95 11.10
CA TYR A 89 -4.72 -0.43 10.30
C TYR A 89 -3.82 0.51 11.12
N ILE A 90 -4.30 1.01 12.26
CA ILE A 90 -3.58 1.92 13.16
C ILE A 90 -3.38 1.19 14.49
N LEU A 91 -2.15 1.20 14.99
CA LEU A 91 -1.87 0.62 16.31
C LEU A 91 -2.53 1.46 17.43
N PRO A 92 -2.96 0.84 18.54
CA PRO A 92 -3.47 1.59 19.67
C PRO A 92 -2.36 2.46 20.26
N ILE A 93 -2.77 3.60 20.83
CA ILE A 93 -1.89 4.34 21.74
C ILE A 93 -1.68 3.45 22.98
N PRO A 94 -0.44 3.28 23.48
CA PRO A 94 -0.19 2.45 24.65
C PRO A 94 -1.04 2.86 25.86
N ASP A 95 -1.65 1.89 26.54
CA ASP A 95 -2.57 2.13 27.67
C ASP A 95 -1.90 2.95 28.79
N SER A 96 -0.62 2.69 29.07
CA SER A 96 0.16 3.47 30.04
C SER A 96 0.14 4.97 29.74
N ASN A 97 0.10 5.35 28.46
CA ASN A 97 0.08 6.76 28.08
C ASN A 97 -1.31 7.37 28.26
N ILE A 98 -2.37 6.60 27.95
CA ILE A 98 -3.76 7.00 28.17
C ILE A 98 -4.03 7.21 29.67
N GLU A 99 -3.54 6.31 30.52
CA GLU A 99 -3.68 6.42 31.98
C GLU A 99 -2.91 7.62 32.55
N LEU A 100 -1.74 7.94 32.00
CA LEU A 100 -0.89 9.06 32.47
C LEU A 100 -1.42 10.44 32.07
N ASN A 101 -2.16 10.56 30.96
CA ASN A 101 -2.63 11.84 30.47
C ASN A 101 -4.11 11.79 30.09
N SER A 102 -4.96 12.34 30.95
CA SER A 102 -6.42 12.40 30.76
C SER A 102 -6.87 13.23 29.55
N ASN A 103 -5.97 14.00 28.92
CA ASN A 103 -6.26 14.72 27.67
C ASN A 103 -5.97 13.87 26.41
N LEU A 104 -5.32 12.71 26.54
CA LEU A 104 -5.12 11.80 25.42
C LEU A 104 -6.39 10.99 25.17
N GLN A 105 -6.82 10.98 23.91
CA GLN A 105 -7.92 10.16 23.44
C GLN A 105 -7.38 8.99 22.63
N GLN A 106 -7.95 7.81 22.86
CA GLN A 106 -7.62 6.61 22.10
C GLN A 106 -8.21 6.69 20.69
N ASN A 107 -7.65 5.91 19.76
CA ASN A 107 -8.22 5.73 18.42
C ASN A 107 -9.60 5.06 18.51
N ASP A 108 -10.55 5.45 17.65
CA ASP A 108 -11.99 5.09 17.65
C ASP A 108 -12.39 3.59 17.80
N THR A 109 -11.45 2.65 17.79
CA THR A 109 -11.72 1.19 17.85
C THR A 109 -11.00 0.45 18.98
N TYR A 110 -10.38 1.18 19.91
CA TYR A 110 -9.61 0.63 21.02
C TYR A 110 -10.07 1.23 22.35
#